data_AF-A0A6A1Z8T1-F1
#
_entry.id   AF-A0A6A1Z8T1-F1
#
_cell.length_a   1.000
_cell.length_b   1.000
_cell.length_c   1.000
_cell.angle_alpha   90.00
_cell.angle_beta   90.00
_cell.angle_gamma   90.00
#
_symmetry.space_group_name_H-M   'P 1'
#
loop_
_entity.id
_entity.type
_entity.pdbx_description
1 polymer ?
#
loop_
_entity_poly.entity_id
_entity_poly.type
_entity_poly.pdbx_seq_one_letter_code
_entity_poly.pdbx_strand_id
1 'polypeptide(L)'
;MDKFSVTDLSVGTRGTLKEFKTSYQPEFLSKYGYKRYTNIIPLNGLKVVCETVNVKYSSIQGELVVHDNDVLTYLGHKFWAVTKNREHEDESNR
;
A
#
# COMPACT_ATOMS: atom_id res chain seq x y z
N MET A 1 9.84 23.64 -5.28
CA MET A 1 10.05 22.29 -4.70
C MET A 1 10.45 21.39 -5.84
N ASP A 2 11.74 21.12 -5.94
CA ASP A 2 12.27 20.19 -6.94
C ASP A 2 11.56 18.85 -6.81
N LYS A 3 10.92 18.47 -7.90
CA LYS A 3 10.27 17.19 -8.14
C LYS A 3 11.37 16.16 -8.30
N PHE A 4 12.19 15.99 -7.25
CA PHE A 4 13.30 15.04 -7.23
C PHE A 4 12.72 13.71 -7.65
N SER A 5 13.21 13.22 -8.79
CA SER A 5 13.02 11.87 -9.24
C SER A 5 13.40 10.97 -8.08
N VAL A 6 12.41 10.49 -7.32
CA VAL A 6 12.66 9.43 -6.36
C VAL A 6 12.95 8.22 -7.23
N THR A 7 14.24 8.02 -7.51
CA THR A 7 14.71 6.89 -8.33
C THR A 7 14.53 5.60 -7.56
N ASP A 8 14.54 5.67 -6.22
CA ASP A 8 14.35 4.52 -5.35
C ASP A 8 13.62 4.83 -4.04
N LEU A 9 12.81 3.87 -3.58
CA LEU A 9 12.19 3.89 -2.26
C LEU A 9 13.15 3.27 -1.23
N SER A 10 13.68 4.10 -0.32
CA SER A 10 14.65 3.64 0.68
C SER A 10 14.04 2.68 1.70
N VAL A 11 14.80 1.66 2.12
CA VAL A 11 14.42 0.79 3.23
C VAL A 11 14.21 1.62 4.49
N GLY A 12 13.13 1.34 5.23
CA GLY A 12 12.71 2.09 6.41
C GLY A 12 11.78 3.27 6.10
N THR A 13 11.52 3.60 4.82
CA THR A 13 10.52 4.63 4.47
C THR A 13 9.17 4.22 5.04
N ARG A 14 8.55 5.13 5.79
CA ARG A 14 7.30 4.89 6.54
C ARG A 14 6.28 5.98 6.23
N GLY A 15 5.03 5.58 6.08
CA GLY A 15 3.90 6.48 5.85
C GLY A 15 2.60 5.70 5.77
N THR A 16 1.48 6.40 5.68
CA THR A 16 0.18 5.79 5.38
C THR A 16 0.09 5.41 3.90
N LEU A 17 -0.74 4.43 3.56
CA LEU A 17 -1.00 4.10 2.15
C LEU A 17 -1.46 5.34 1.35
N LYS A 18 -2.27 6.20 1.95
CA LYS A 18 -2.72 7.47 1.35
C LYS A 18 -1.55 8.41 1.00
N GLU A 19 -0.58 8.55 1.90
CA GLU A 19 0.62 9.36 1.67
C GLU A 19 1.47 8.78 0.53
N PHE A 20 1.66 7.45 0.51
CA PHE A 20 2.37 6.78 -0.57
C PHE A 20 1.69 6.99 -1.93
N LYS A 21 0.36 6.83 -2.02
CA LYS A 21 -0.41 7.04 -3.26
C LYS A 21 -0.40 8.50 -3.74
N THR A 22 -0.26 9.45 -2.82
CA THR A 22 -0.14 10.87 -3.15
C THR A 22 1.26 11.22 -3.65
N SER A 23 2.28 10.58 -3.07
CA SER A 23 3.69 10.88 -3.33
C SER A 23 4.25 10.12 -4.54
N TYR A 24 3.70 8.93 -4.85
CA TYR A 24 4.23 8.03 -5.85
C TYR A 24 3.17 7.53 -6.81
N GLN A 25 3.55 7.39 -8.08
CA GLN A 25 2.71 6.75 -9.09
C GLN A 25 2.52 5.25 -8.76
N PRO A 26 1.34 4.66 -9.05
CA PRO A 26 1.08 3.25 -8.80
C PRO A 26 2.09 2.30 -9.47
N GLU A 27 2.58 2.64 -10.67
CA GLU A 27 3.56 1.86 -11.42
C GLU A 27 4.95 1.91 -10.78
N PHE A 28 5.26 2.97 -10.04
CA PHE A 28 6.46 3.03 -9.23
C PHE A 28 6.31 2.10 -8.02
N LEU A 29 5.23 2.25 -7.26
CA LEU A 29 4.97 1.43 -6.07
C LEU A 29 4.88 -0.07 -6.38
N SER A 30 4.40 -0.45 -7.57
CA SER A 30 4.33 -1.85 -7.98
C SER A 30 5.69 -2.54 -8.07
N LYS A 31 6.75 -1.80 -8.41
CA LYS A 31 8.14 -2.30 -8.38
C LYS A 31 8.58 -2.67 -6.96
N TYR A 32 7.95 -2.07 -5.94
CA TYR A 32 8.23 -2.27 -4.53
C TYR A 32 7.22 -3.20 -3.85
N GLY A 33 6.40 -3.95 -4.60
CA GLY A 33 5.53 -5.00 -4.05
C GLY A 33 4.14 -4.54 -3.62
N TYR A 34 3.74 -3.32 -3.96
CA TYR A 34 2.35 -2.89 -3.91
C TYR A 34 1.57 -3.41 -5.13
N LYS A 35 0.32 -3.81 -4.93
CA LYS A 35 -0.55 -4.30 -5.99
C LYS A 35 -1.92 -3.67 -5.86
N ARG A 36 -2.53 -3.38 -7.01
CA ARG A 36 -3.88 -2.85 -7.10
C ARG A 36 -4.71 -3.78 -7.97
N TYR A 37 -5.71 -4.39 -7.37
CA TYR A 37 -6.65 -5.24 -8.08
C TYR A 37 -7.84 -4.41 -8.51
N THR A 38 -8.11 -4.41 -9.82
CA THR A 38 -9.11 -3.56 -10.42
C THR A 38 -10.06 -4.40 -11.26
N ASN A 39 -11.34 -4.08 -11.22
CA ASN A 39 -12.35 -4.69 -12.07
C ASN A 39 -12.83 -3.67 -13.10
N ILE A 40 -13.03 -4.12 -14.35
CA ILE A 40 -13.59 -3.30 -15.42
C ILE A 40 -15.10 -3.44 -15.34
N ILE A 41 -15.79 -2.34 -15.06
CA ILE A 41 -17.24 -2.30 -15.06
C ILE A 41 -17.68 -1.76 -16.43
N PRO A 42 -18.49 -2.52 -17.20
CA PRO A 42 -19.04 -2.03 -18.45
C PRO A 42 -19.71 -0.67 -18.23
N LEU A 43 -19.38 0.31 -19.07
CA LEU A 43 -19.91 1.70 -19.06
C LEU A 43 -19.50 2.59 -17.87
N ASN A 44 -18.95 2.04 -16.77
CA ASN A 44 -18.54 2.81 -15.58
C ASN A 44 -17.03 2.87 -15.35
N GLY A 45 -16.24 2.29 -16.26
CA GLY A 45 -14.79 2.36 -16.22
C GLY A 45 -14.16 1.40 -15.21
N LEU A 46 -13.03 1.80 -14.63
CA LEU A 46 -12.15 0.95 -13.84
C LEU A 46 -12.39 1.17 -12.34
N LYS A 47 -12.83 0.13 -11.62
CA LYS A 47 -13.06 0.18 -10.17
C LYS A 47 -11.94 -0.55 -9.44
N VAL A 48 -11.33 0.11 -8.45
CA VAL A 48 -10.40 -0.55 -7.53
C VAL A 48 -11.20 -1.44 -6.57
N VAL A 49 -10.87 -2.73 -6.56
CA VAL A 49 -11.51 -3.73 -5.69
C VAL A 49 -10.77 -3.82 -4.37
N CYS A 50 -9.44 -3.96 -4.42
CA CYS A 50 -8.59 -3.96 -3.25
C CYS A 50 -7.15 -3.58 -3.61
N GLU A 51 -6.41 -3.19 -2.59
CA GLU A 51 -4.99 -2.86 -2.66
C GLU A 51 -4.26 -3.79 -1.70
N THR A 52 -3.13 -4.35 -2.14
CA THR A 52 -2.32 -5.26 -1.33
C THR A 52 -0.86 -4.85 -1.35
N VAL A 53 -0.11 -5.31 -0.35
CA VAL A 53 1.36 -5.26 -0.35
C VAL A 53 1.90 -6.64 -0.02
N ASN A 54 3.06 -6.98 -0.58
CA ASN A 54 3.77 -8.17 -0.13
C ASN A 54 4.29 -7.95 1.29
N VAL A 55 4.06 -8.92 2.16
CA VAL A 55 4.54 -8.92 3.55
C VAL A 55 5.42 -10.13 3.79
N LYS A 56 6.38 -9.98 4.69
CA LYS A 56 7.19 -11.09 5.19
C LYS A 56 7.22 -11.04 6.71
N TYR A 57 6.67 -12.07 7.34
CA TYR A 57 6.69 -12.25 8.79
C TYR A 57 7.42 -13.54 9.11
N SER A 58 8.61 -13.42 9.72
CA SER A 58 9.48 -14.57 10.05
C SER A 58 9.70 -15.47 8.81
N SER A 59 9.06 -16.64 8.78
CA SER A 59 9.13 -17.64 7.70
C SER A 59 8.01 -17.56 6.66
N ILE A 60 6.99 -16.72 6.86
CA ILE A 60 5.81 -16.63 5.98
C ILE A 60 5.94 -15.42 5.06
N GLN A 61 5.80 -15.66 3.75
CA GLN A 61 5.62 -14.63 2.73
C GLN A 61 4.19 -14.68 2.21
N GLY A 62 3.56 -13.52 2.05
CA GLY A 62 2.19 -13.44 1.55
C GLY A 62 1.83 -12.04 1.07
N GLU A 63 0.57 -11.87 0.72
CA GLU A 63 -0.02 -10.57 0.40
C GLU A 63 -0.99 -10.16 1.49
N LEU A 64 -0.93 -8.91 1.90
CA LEU A 64 -1.85 -8.35 2.87
C LEU A 64 -2.67 -7.23 2.24
N VAL A 65 -4.00 -7.29 2.40
CA VAL A 65 -4.90 -6.20 2.01
C VAL A 65 -4.61 -4.99 2.90
N VAL A 66 -4.48 -3.82 2.29
CA VAL A 66 -4.18 -2.55 2.96
C VAL A 66 -5.23 -1.49 2.62
N HIS A 67 -5.44 -0.57 3.56
CA HIS A 67 -6.35 0.56 3.47
C HIS A 67 -5.59 1.88 3.61
N ASP A 68 -6.22 2.98 3.21
CA ASP A 68 -5.58 4.30 3.13
C ASP A 68 -4.93 4.77 4.44
N ASN A 69 -5.48 4.38 5.60
CA ASN A 69 -4.99 4.75 6.92
C ASN A 69 -3.98 3.74 7.52
N ASP A 70 -3.71 2.63 6.83
CA ASP A 70 -2.71 1.67 7.29
C ASP A 70 -1.32 2.26 7.15
N VAL A 71 -0.50 2.10 8.19
CA VAL A 71 0.88 2.55 8.19
C VAL A 71 1.75 1.45 7.58
N LEU A 72 2.41 1.78 6.46
CA LEU A 72 3.30 0.91 5.73
C LEU A 72 4.75 1.34 5.99
N THR A 73 5.62 0.37 6.23
CA THR A 73 7.08 0.58 6.30
C THR A 73 7.76 -0.32 5.29
N TYR A 74 8.52 0.26 4.36
CA TYR A 74 9.21 -0.51 3.33
C TYR A 74 10.40 -1.26 3.93
N LEU A 75 10.44 -2.58 3.76
CA LEU A 75 11.47 -3.45 4.34
C LEU A 75 12.60 -3.81 3.35
N GLY A 76 12.51 -3.33 2.11
CA GLY A 76 13.38 -3.82 1.04
C GLY A 76 12.84 -5.07 0.39
N HIS A 77 13.44 -5.47 -0.73
CA HIS A 77 13.11 -6.71 -1.46
C HIS A 77 11.61 -6.88 -1.77
N LYS A 78 10.93 -5.74 -2.01
CA LYS A 78 9.49 -5.66 -2.28
C LYS A 78 8.59 -6.04 -1.10
N PHE A 79 9.10 -6.10 0.12
CA PHE A 79 8.31 -6.42 1.32
C PHE A 79 8.00 -5.18 2.14
N TRP A 80 6.88 -5.26 2.87
CA TRP A 80 6.39 -4.21 3.74
C TRP A 80 6.05 -4.78 5.12
N ALA A 81 6.27 -3.98 6.15
CA ALA A 81 5.59 -4.13 7.43
C ALA A 81 4.33 -3.26 7.41
N VAL A 82 3.25 -3.78 7.97
CA VAL A 82 1.95 -3.11 7.99
C VAL A 82 1.46 -3.00 9.42
N THR A 83 1.15 -1.80 9.87
CA THR A 83 0.46 -1.54 11.13
C THR A 83 -0.93 -1.01 10.82
N LYS A 84 -1.95 -1.77 11.21
CA LYS A 84 -3.36 -1.39 11.06
C LYS A 84 -3.68 -0.29 12.07
N ASN A 85 -4.18 0.85 11.60
CA ASN A 85 -4.69 1.88 12.51
C ASN A 85 -6.10 1.47 12.95
N ARG A 86 -6.28 1.07 14.21
CA ARG A 86 -7.50 0.45 14.74
C ARG A 86 -8.61 1.43 15.13
N GLU A 87 -8.49 2.72 14.79
CA GLU A 87 -9.40 3.77 15.26
C GLU A 87 -10.87 3.65 14.77
N HIS A 88 -11.23 2.66 13.93
CA HIS A 88 -12.59 2.47 13.42
C HIS A 88 -13.24 1.11 13.73
N GLU A 89 -12.64 0.23 14.53
CA GLU A 89 -13.30 -1.05 14.91
C GLU A 89 -14.36 -0.88 16.02
N ASP A 90 -14.35 0.23 16.75
CA ASP A 90 -15.23 0.43 17.92
C ASP A 90 -16.62 1.04 17.61
N GLU A 91 -16.88 1.51 16.38
CA GLU A 91 -18.19 2.09 16.00
C GLU A 91 -19.17 1.08 15.39
N SER A 92 -18.71 -0.14 15.04
CA SER A 92 -19.58 -1.18 14.47
C SER A 92 -20.30 -2.04 15.53
N ASN A 93 -20.07 -1.78 16.83
CA ASN A 93 -20.60 -2.57 17.94
C ASN A 93 -21.49 -1.76 18.92
N ARG A 94 -22.12 -0.68 18.46
CA ARG A 94 -23.16 0.04 19.22
C ARG A 94 -24.50 0.07 18.50
#